data_AF-A0A1Q6TRV6-F1
#
_entry.id   AF-A0A1Q6TRV6-F1
#
_cell.length_a   1.000
_cell.length_b   1.000
_cell.length_c   1.000
_cell.angle_alpha   90.00
_cell.angle_beta   90.00
_cell.angle_gamma   90.00
#
_symmetry.space_group_name_H-M   'P 1'
#
loop_
_entity.id
_entity.type
_entity.pdbx_description
1 polymer ?
#
loop_
_entity_poly.entity_id
_entity_poly.type
_entity_poly.pdbx_seq_one_letter_code
_entity_poly.pdbx_strand_id
1 'polypeptide(L)'
;MQNQKPKYKVPDPIKERVRNFMNDFLKGQGQTKAGLATLMQEKLNRSGCRPSLVKKFSNATFQLAEVMEILDLFGYELKIVKKESIEDTPKKG
;
A
#
# COMPACT_ATOMS: atom_id res chain seq x y z
N MET A 1 -23.84 18.37 -22.46
CA MET A 1 -23.12 17.12 -22.14
C MET A 1 -21.91 17.48 -21.31
N GLN A 2 -21.83 17.05 -20.04
CA GLN A 2 -20.64 17.30 -19.21
C GLN A 2 -19.48 16.47 -19.76
N ASN A 3 -18.43 17.14 -20.25
CA ASN A 3 -17.15 16.50 -20.59
C ASN A 3 -16.53 15.97 -19.30
N GLN A 4 -16.83 14.73 -18.92
CA GLN A 4 -16.12 14.05 -17.83
C GLN A 4 -14.66 13.88 -18.26
N LYS A 5 -13.76 14.58 -17.56
CA LYS A 5 -12.31 14.40 -17.73
C LYS A 5 -11.98 12.91 -17.56
N PRO A 6 -11.10 12.34 -18.40
CA PRO A 6 -10.71 10.94 -18.25
C PRO A 6 -10.15 10.70 -16.86
N LYS A 7 -10.78 9.79 -16.11
CA LYS A 7 -10.33 9.40 -14.77
C LYS A 7 -9.02 8.63 -14.91
N TYR A 8 -7.98 9.06 -14.19
CA TYR A 8 -6.70 8.34 -14.15
C TYR A 8 -6.94 6.87 -13.78
N LYS A 9 -6.45 5.97 -14.63
CA LYS A 9 -6.44 4.53 -14.38
C LYS A 9 -5.02 4.12 -14.05
N VAL A 10 -4.83 3.62 -12.84
CA VAL A 10 -3.55 3.05 -12.41
C VAL A 10 -3.20 1.89 -13.35
N PRO A 11 -2.01 1.86 -13.96
CA PRO A 11 -1.56 0.73 -14.78
C PRO A 11 -1.52 -0.57 -13.97
N ASP A 12 -1.85 -1.69 -14.60
CA ASP A 12 -1.89 -2.99 -13.91
C ASP A 12 -0.56 -3.41 -13.26
N PRO A 13 0.63 -3.17 -13.87
CA PRO A 13 1.91 -3.45 -13.21
C PRO A 13 2.08 -2.68 -11.89
N ILE A 14 1.55 -1.46 -11.81
CA ILE A 14 1.59 -0.65 -10.59
C ILE A 14 0.62 -1.19 -9.55
N LYS A 15 -0.59 -1.60 -9.96
CA LYS A 15 -1.55 -2.24 -9.05
C LYS A 15 -0.98 -3.53 -8.45
N GLU A 16 -0.33 -4.35 -9.27
CA GLU A 16 0.31 -5.57 -8.81
C GLU A 16 1.42 -5.27 -7.81
N ARG A 17 2.29 -4.29 -8.10
CA ARG A 17 3.34 -3.88 -7.16
C ARG A 17 2.78 -3.40 -5.82
N VAL A 18 1.73 -2.57 -5.83
CA VAL A 18 1.05 -2.10 -4.60
C VAL A 18 0.41 -3.27 -3.85
N ARG A 19 -0.23 -4.20 -4.57
CA ARG A 19 -0.83 -5.39 -3.98
C ARG A 19 0.24 -6.24 -3.30
N ASN A 20 1.34 -6.53 -3.97
CA ASN A 20 2.43 -7.34 -3.42
C ASN A 20 3.04 -6.64 -2.20
N PHE A 21 3.38 -5.35 -2.32
CA PHE A 21 3.89 -4.55 -1.20
C PHE A 21 3.04 -4.68 0.08
N MET A 22 1.72 -4.46 -0.03
CA MET A 22 0.85 -4.53 1.15
C MET A 22 0.64 -5.97 1.66
N ASN A 23 0.51 -6.97 0.77
CA ASN A 23 0.31 -8.37 1.20
C ASN A 23 1.59 -8.94 1.82
N ASP A 24 2.76 -8.64 1.25
CA ASP A 24 4.05 -9.10 1.76
C ASP A 24 4.35 -8.45 3.11
N PHE A 25 4.08 -7.15 3.26
CA PHE A 25 4.17 -6.47 4.55
C PHE A 25 3.29 -7.18 5.60
N LEU A 26 2.02 -7.41 5.28
CA LEU A 26 1.08 -8.01 6.22
C LEU A 26 1.48 -9.45 6.60
N LYS A 27 1.94 -10.23 5.63
CA LYS A 27 2.47 -11.58 5.83
C LYS A 27 3.70 -11.56 6.73
N GLY A 28 4.59 -10.58 6.55
CA GLY A 28 5.78 -10.37 7.39
C GLY A 28 5.43 -10.09 8.85
N GLN A 29 4.28 -9.45 9.12
CA GLN A 29 3.79 -9.23 10.50
C GLN A 29 2.99 -10.42 11.06
N GLY A 30 2.88 -11.54 10.33
CA GLY A 30 2.06 -12.68 10.74
C GLY A 30 0.55 -12.39 10.76
N GLN A 31 0.11 -11.35 10.04
CA GLN A 31 -1.27 -10.89 10.08
C GLN A 31 -2.08 -11.37 8.86
N THR A 32 -3.39 -11.50 9.07
CA THR A 32 -4.35 -11.68 7.98
C THR A 32 -5.09 -10.38 7.71
N LYS A 33 -5.72 -10.24 6.54
CA LYS A 33 -6.55 -9.06 6.23
C LYS A 33 -7.69 -8.87 7.25
N ALA A 34 -8.21 -9.98 7.80
CA ALA A 34 -9.21 -9.94 8.86
C ALA A 34 -8.59 -9.45 10.18
N GLY A 35 -7.42 -9.98 10.54
CA GLY A 35 -6.66 -9.56 11.72
C GLY A 35 -6.32 -8.06 11.68
N LEU A 36 -5.89 -7.56 10.53
CA LEU A 36 -5.65 -6.12 10.34
C LEU A 36 -6.91 -5.28 10.55
N ALA A 37 -8.06 -5.71 10.02
CA ALA A 37 -9.32 -4.98 10.21
C ALA A 37 -9.70 -4.89 11.70
N THR A 38 -9.50 -5.98 12.45
CA THR A 38 -9.68 -5.99 13.91
C THR A 38 -8.70 -5.04 14.60
N LEU A 39 -7.41 -5.12 14.25
CA LEU A 39 -6.36 -4.25 14.82
C LEU A 39 -6.64 -2.77 14.59
N MET A 40 -7.06 -2.39 13.38
CA MET A 40 -7.43 -1.01 13.06
C MET A 40 -8.64 -0.52 13.86
N GLN A 41 -9.62 -1.39 14.11
CA GLN A 41 -10.76 -1.07 14.97
C GLN A 41 -10.34 -0.86 16.42
N GLU A 42 -9.51 -1.74 16.96
CA GLU A 42 -9.08 -1.69 18.36
C GLU A 42 -8.13 -0.53 18.65
N LYS A 43 -7.18 -0.25 17.75
CA LYS A 43 -6.10 0.72 17.98
C LYS A 43 -6.41 2.13 17.49
N LEU A 44 -7.19 2.25 16.41
CA LEU A 44 -7.48 3.55 15.78
C LEU A 44 -8.94 3.99 15.95
N ASN A 45 -9.77 3.18 16.63
CA ASN A 45 -11.22 3.35 16.71
C ASN A 45 -11.89 3.60 15.34
N ARG A 46 -11.26 3.08 14.27
CA ARG A 46 -11.79 3.20 12.91
C ARG A 46 -12.68 2.00 12.64
N SER A 47 -13.92 2.25 12.24
CA SER A 47 -14.82 1.24 11.67
C SER A 47 -14.30 0.75 10.32
N GLY A 48 -13.19 0.03 10.35
CA GLY A 48 -12.60 -0.65 9.22
C GLY A 48 -13.51 -1.80 8.82
N CYS A 49 -14.57 -1.50 8.07
CA CYS A 49 -15.45 -2.51 7.50
C CYS A 49 -14.58 -3.51 6.72
N ARG A 50 -14.38 -4.72 7.26
CA ARG A 50 -13.55 -5.80 6.70
C ARG A 50 -13.70 -5.96 5.16
N PRO A 51 -14.92 -5.89 4.57
CA PRO A 51 -15.10 -5.86 3.12
C PRO A 51 -14.37 -4.73 2.38
N SER A 52 -14.30 -3.53 2.95
CA SER A 52 -13.60 -2.37 2.38
C SER A 52 -12.10 -2.62 2.29
N LEU A 53 -11.52 -3.17 3.35
CA LEU A 53 -10.10 -3.49 3.42
C LEU A 53 -9.75 -4.60 2.42
N VAL A 54 -10.54 -5.68 2.36
CA VAL A 54 -10.37 -6.75 1.37
C VAL A 54 -10.45 -6.22 -0.06
N LYS A 55 -11.40 -5.33 -0.36
CA LYS A 55 -11.50 -4.68 -1.68
C LYS A 55 -10.26 -3.85 -2.00
N LYS A 56 -9.71 -3.11 -1.03
CA LYS A 56 -8.47 -2.32 -1.22
C LYS A 56 -7.26 -3.20 -1.52
N PHE A 57 -7.10 -4.30 -0.78
CA PHE A 57 -6.07 -5.30 -1.08
C PHE A 57 -6.24 -5.91 -2.48
N SER A 58 -7.48 -6.17 -2.90
CA SER A 58 -7.75 -6.79 -4.21
C SER A 58 -7.53 -5.80 -5.36
N ASN A 59 -7.99 -4.56 -5.21
CA ASN A 59 -7.97 -3.55 -6.28
C ASN A 59 -6.75 -2.62 -6.24
N ALA A 60 -5.88 -2.74 -5.22
CA ALA A 60 -4.74 -1.86 -4.99
C ALA A 60 -5.13 -0.37 -4.89
N THR A 61 -6.22 -0.09 -4.18
CA THR A 61 -6.81 1.26 -4.07
C THR A 61 -6.55 1.90 -2.70
N PHE A 62 -5.40 1.64 -2.09
CA PHE A 62 -5.03 2.27 -0.83
C PHE A 62 -4.73 3.75 -1.04
N GLN A 63 -5.24 4.60 -0.15
CA GLN A 63 -4.76 5.96 -0.04
C GLN A 63 -3.46 5.99 0.76
N LEU A 64 -2.58 6.95 0.47
CA LEU A 64 -1.29 7.06 1.15
C LEU A 64 -1.44 7.16 2.68
N ALA A 65 -2.41 7.95 3.16
CA ALA A 65 -2.70 8.07 4.59
C ALA A 65 -3.05 6.72 5.24
N GLU A 66 -3.78 5.86 4.52
CA GLU A 66 -4.14 4.53 5.02
C GLU A 66 -2.93 3.60 5.09
N VAL A 67 -2.01 3.71 4.12
CA VAL A 67 -0.74 2.97 4.17
C VAL A 67 0.09 3.44 5.36
N MET A 68 0.21 4.75 5.58
CA MET A 68 0.96 5.30 6.72
C MET A 68 0.40 4.83 8.06
N GLU A 69 -0.92 4.89 8.25
CA GLU A 69 -1.57 4.38 9.48
C GLU A 69 -1.34 2.89 9.69
N ILE A 70 -1.44 2.09 8.63
CA ILE A 70 -1.18 0.65 8.73
C ILE A 70 0.27 0.39 9.13
N LEU A 71 1.24 1.11 8.56
CA LEU A 71 2.66 0.95 8.92
C LEU A 71 2.93 1.36 10.37
N ASP A 72 2.36 2.47 10.81
CA ASP A 72 2.51 3.00 12.18
C ASP A 72 1.98 2.01 13.24
N LEU A 73 0.89 1.29 12.94
CA LEU A 73 0.37 0.22 13.82
C LEU A 73 1.39 -0.88 14.16
N PHE A 74 2.38 -1.09 13.29
CA PHE A 74 3.44 -2.08 13.50
C PHE A 74 4.79 -1.42 13.80
N GLY A 75 4.83 -0.11 14.08
CA GLY A 75 6.06 0.62 14.39
C GLY A 75 6.95 0.91 13.19
N TYR A 76 6.37 0.96 11.97
CA TYR A 76 7.09 1.31 10.74
C TYR A 76 6.78 2.73 10.28
N GLU A 77 7.78 3.38 9.70
CA GLU A 77 7.65 4.70 9.07
C GLU A 77 7.81 4.59 7.55
N LEU A 78 6.94 5.26 6.78
CA LEU A 78 7.09 5.33 5.33
C LEU A 78 8.09 6.43 4.94
N LYS A 79 9.18 6.05 4.27
CA LYS A 79 10.20 6.99 3.77
C LYS A 79 10.30 6.96 2.26
N ILE A 80 10.50 8.14 1.67
CA ILE A 80 10.85 8.27 0.25
C ILE A 80 12.37 8.16 0.16
N VAL A 81 12.85 7.10 -0.46
CA VAL A 81 14.28 6.86 -0.67
C VAL A 81 14.59 7.04 -2.15
N LYS A 82 15.72 7.71 -2.47
CA LYS A 82 16.18 7.86 -3.85
C LYS A 82 16.50 6.47 -4.40
N LYS A 83 16.02 6.16 -5.61
CA LYS A 83 16.47 4.94 -6.30
C LYS A 83 17.95 5.06 -6.58
N GLU A 84 18.72 4.07 -6.19
CA GLU A 84 20.08 3.90 -6.67
C GLU A 84 20.01 3.44 -8.14
N SER A 85 20.63 4.20 -9.05
CA SER A 85 20.84 3.75 -10.42
C SER A 85 21.84 2.60 -10.41
N ILE A 86 21.50 1.50 -11.06
CA ILE A 86 22.42 0.36 -11.24
C ILE A 86 23.49 0.70 -12.31
N GLU A 87 23.28 1.76 -13.10
CA GLU A 87 24.20 2.23 -14.14
C GLU A 87 24.95 3.49 -13.67
N ASP A 88 26.12 3.28 -13.06
CA ASP A 88 27.30 4.15 -13.15
C ASP A 88 28.46 3.44 -12.43
N THR A 89 28.84 2.27 -12.93
CA THR A 89 30.22 1.81 -12.72
C THR A 89 31.08 2.57 -13.72
N PRO A 90 31.98 3.49 -13.28
CA PRO A 90 32.97 4.02 -14.20
C PRO A 90 33.83 2.82 -14.62
N LYS A 91 33.74 2.43 -15.89
CA LYS A 91 34.81 1.64 -16.51
C LYS A 91 36.07 2.48 -16.42
N LYS A 92 36.87 2.24 -15.39
CA LYS A 92 38.28 2.66 -15.36
C LYS A 92 38.97 1.92 -16.49
N GLY A 93 39.11 2.58 -17.63
CA GLY A 93 40.11 2.32 -18.65
C GLY A 93 41.17 3.40 -18.57
#